data_AF-A0A645FXX7-F1
#
_entry.id   AF-A0A645FXX7-F1
#
_cell.length_a   1.000
_cell.length_b   1.000
_cell.length_c   1.000
_cell.angle_alpha   90.00
_cell.angle_beta   90.00
_cell.angle_gamma   90.00
#
_symmetry.space_group_name_H-M   'P 1'
#
loop_
_entity.id
_entity.type
_entity.pdbx_description
1 polymer ?
#
loop_
_entity_poly.entity_id
_entity_poly.type
_entity_poly.pdbx_seq_one_letter_code
_entity_poly.pdbx_strand_id
1 'polypeptide(L)'
;MKQYYGSTKHAGNTNISSMSEEIINTIDKTLLNPIWRDNIKKQNYIGASEIMKKIQNIFEWQCTCESIDNKHLDLLVDTYVNDEIMRAWLKRHNVYAIEEISRRFLELHQREKWNPDEDVLKKLKKSYLNLEGDMEGISDNLKGDIQGGNVEIVTYKNIENWKKKLSDFDDIF
;
A
#
# COMPACT_ATOMS: atom_id res chain seq x y z
N MET A 1 -5.28 -11.24 22.40
CA MET A 1 -3.91 -11.69 22.74
C MET A 1 -3.08 -10.46 23.04
N LYS A 2 -2.28 -10.41 24.13
CA LYS A 2 -1.42 -9.26 24.40
C LYS A 2 -0.09 -9.44 23.68
N GLN A 3 0.32 -8.45 22.88
CA GLN A 3 1.57 -8.45 22.11
C GLN A 3 2.55 -7.43 22.71
N TYR A 4 3.82 -7.82 22.87
CA TYR A 4 4.86 -7.01 23.50
C TYR A 4 6.08 -6.89 22.60
N TYR A 5 6.83 -5.80 22.76
CA TYR A 5 8.08 -5.53 22.05
C TYR A 5 9.20 -5.25 23.06
N GLY A 6 10.29 -6.01 22.98
CA GLY A 6 11.49 -5.78 23.79
C GLY A 6 12.50 -4.93 23.01
N SER A 7 12.77 -3.73 23.50
CA SER A 7 13.68 -2.77 22.86
C SER A 7 14.98 -2.64 23.65
N THR A 8 16.11 -2.80 22.95
CA THR A 8 17.47 -2.59 23.48
C THR A 8 18.18 -1.40 22.83
N LYS A 9 17.40 -0.46 22.28
CA LYS A 9 17.91 0.74 21.58
C LYS A 9 18.85 1.60 22.45
N HIS A 10 18.73 1.53 23.77
CA HIS A 10 19.62 2.19 24.72
C HIS A 10 20.41 1.16 25.52
N ALA A 11 21.73 1.18 25.38
CA ALA A 11 22.62 0.27 26.09
C ALA A 11 22.42 0.39 27.60
N GLY A 12 22.19 -0.74 28.28
CA GLY A 12 21.93 -0.79 29.72
C GLY A 12 20.48 -0.49 30.14
N ASN A 13 19.58 -0.19 29.21
CA ASN A 13 18.17 0.05 29.51
C ASN A 13 17.24 -0.72 28.54
N THR A 14 16.91 -1.95 28.92
CA THR A 14 15.93 -2.78 28.19
C THR A 14 14.54 -2.35 28.60
N ASN A 15 13.73 -1.91 27.64
CA ASN A 15 12.33 -1.56 27.88
C ASN A 15 11.40 -2.57 27.19
N ILE A 16 10.30 -2.91 27.86
CA ILE A 16 9.23 -3.74 27.29
C ILE A 16 8.01 -2.84 27.13
N SER A 17 7.65 -2.57 25.88
CA SER A 17 6.45 -1.81 25.51
C SER A 17 5.41 -2.73 24.87
N SER A 18 4.19 -2.22 24.69
CA SER A 18 3.21 -2.91 23.85
C SER A 18 3.61 -2.81 22.38
N MET A 19 3.26 -3.82 21.56
CA MET A 19 3.54 -3.79 20.13
C MET A 19 2.92 -2.56 19.45
N SER A 20 1.67 -2.24 19.82
CA SER A 20 0.94 -1.08 19.31
C SER A 20 1.66 0.23 19.59
N GLU A 21 2.15 0.42 20.82
CA GLU A 21 2.90 1.60 21.21
C GLU A 21 4.21 1.76 20.43
N GLU A 22 4.95 0.66 20.19
CA GLU A 22 6.18 0.73 19.41
C GLU A 22 5.92 1.06 17.94
N ILE A 23 4.86 0.51 17.34
CA ILE A 23 4.46 0.80 15.97
C ILE A 23 4.06 2.27 15.84
N ILE A 24 3.19 2.77 16.72
CA ILE A 24 2.76 4.17 16.73
C ILE A 24 3.95 5.11 16.90
N ASN A 25 4.83 4.85 17.87
CA ASN A 25 6.06 5.63 18.06
C ASN A 25 6.95 5.65 16.82
N THR A 26 6.99 4.54 16.07
CA THR A 26 7.76 4.46 14.83
C THR A 26 7.12 5.30 13.72
N ILE A 27 5.79 5.25 13.57
CA ILE A 27 5.02 6.08 12.64
C ILE A 27 5.27 7.56 12.92
N ASP A 28 5.13 7.97 14.19
CA ASP A 28 5.27 9.36 14.63
C ASP A 28 6.68 9.91 14.41
N LYS A 29 7.71 9.10 14.68
CA LYS A 29 9.11 9.51 14.48
C LYS A 29 9.54 9.54 13.02
N THR A 30 8.79 8.88 12.13
CA THR A 30 9.13 8.76 10.70
C THR A 30 8.07 9.39 9.81
N LEU A 31 7.06 8.63 9.37
CA LEU A 31 6.10 9.04 8.35
C LEU A 31 5.32 10.29 8.75
N LEU A 32 4.95 10.44 10.03
CA LEU A 32 4.25 11.64 10.51
C LEU A 32 5.20 12.78 10.94
N ASN A 33 6.52 12.53 10.99
CA ASN A 33 7.53 13.55 11.29
C ASN A 33 7.92 14.38 10.04
N PRO A 34 7.64 15.70 10.00
CA PRO A 34 8.00 16.55 8.87
C PRO A 34 9.51 16.59 8.59
N ILE A 35 10.36 16.59 9.63
CA ILE A 35 11.81 16.63 9.47
C ILE A 35 12.32 15.37 8.75
N TRP A 36 11.76 14.21 9.10
CA TRP A 36 12.10 12.96 8.43
C TRP A 36 11.62 12.99 6.98
N ARG A 37 10.36 13.39 6.74
CA ARG A 37 9.80 13.50 5.38
C ARG A 37 10.63 14.42 4.49
N ASP A 38 10.99 15.60 4.98
CA ASP A 38 11.78 16.57 4.21
C ASP A 38 13.17 16.04 3.87
N ASN A 39 13.80 15.28 4.76
CA ASN A 39 15.08 14.63 4.48
C ASN A 39 14.96 13.51 3.45
N ILE A 40 13.89 12.71 3.50
CA ILE A 40 13.64 11.65 2.52
C ILE A 40 13.30 12.23 1.16
N LYS A 41 12.53 13.32 1.11
CA LYS A 41 12.16 13.99 -0.14
C LYS A 41 13.36 14.50 -0.95
N LYS A 42 14.50 14.79 -0.30
CA LYS A 42 15.76 15.14 -0.98
C LYS A 42 16.30 14.01 -1.88
N GLN A 43 15.87 12.77 -1.66
CA GLN A 43 16.33 11.59 -2.39
C GLN A 43 15.42 11.20 -3.57
N ASN A 44 14.41 12.02 -3.90
CA ASN A 44 13.55 11.84 -5.08
C ASN A 44 12.96 10.41 -5.19
N TYR A 45 13.25 9.68 -6.28
CA TYR A 45 12.73 8.33 -6.56
C TYR A 45 13.02 7.34 -5.41
N ILE A 46 14.23 7.36 -4.86
CA ILE A 46 14.63 6.47 -3.76
C ILE A 46 13.81 6.84 -2.51
N GLY A 47 13.62 8.14 -2.26
CA GLY A 47 12.81 8.60 -1.13
C GLY A 47 11.34 8.21 -1.26
N ALA A 48 10.76 8.30 -2.46
CA ALA A 48 9.39 7.86 -2.73
C ALA A 48 9.25 6.34 -2.53
N SER A 49 10.24 5.56 -2.96
CA SER A 49 10.28 4.11 -2.77
C SER A 49 10.40 3.72 -1.29
N GLU A 50 11.18 4.45 -0.50
CA GLU A 50 11.30 4.21 0.95
C GLU A 50 9.99 4.50 1.69
N ILE A 51 9.27 5.56 1.30
CA ILE A 51 7.94 5.87 1.83
C ILE A 51 6.96 4.74 1.52
N MET A 52 6.89 4.31 0.26
CA MET A 52 6.05 3.20 -0.18
C MET A 52 6.33 1.94 0.65
N LYS A 53 7.60 1.57 0.78
CA LYS A 53 8.01 0.39 1.56
C LYS A 53 7.58 0.47 3.03
N LYS A 54 7.73 1.63 3.67
CA LYS A 54 7.27 1.81 5.06
C LYS A 54 5.75 1.70 5.20
N ILE A 55 5.00 2.22 4.25
CA ILE A 55 3.53 2.09 4.24
C ILE A 55 3.10 0.65 3.98
N GLN A 56 3.80 -0.10 3.13
CA GLN A 56 3.57 -1.54 2.98
C GLN A 56 3.79 -2.30 4.29
N ASN A 57 4.86 -2.01 5.04
CA ASN A 57 5.05 -2.61 6.36
C ASN A 57 3.90 -2.30 7.33
N ILE A 58 3.37 -1.06 7.28
CA ILE A 58 2.20 -0.66 8.08
C ILE A 58 0.96 -1.44 7.68
N PHE A 59 0.73 -1.63 6.38
CA PHE A 59 -0.34 -2.48 5.86
C PHE A 59 -0.22 -3.91 6.40
N GLU A 60 0.98 -4.50 6.35
CA GLU A 60 1.25 -5.86 6.84
C GLU A 60 1.01 -5.97 8.35
N TRP A 61 1.50 -5.02 9.14
CA TRP A 61 1.27 -4.97 10.59
C TRP A 61 -0.21 -4.78 10.91
N GLN A 62 -0.93 -3.96 10.16
CA GLN A 62 -2.37 -3.80 10.39
C GLN A 62 -3.14 -5.07 10.04
N CYS A 63 -2.76 -5.79 8.99
CA CYS A 63 -3.39 -7.06 8.62
C CYS A 63 -3.13 -8.18 9.64
N THR A 64 -2.00 -8.16 10.33
CA THR A 64 -1.55 -9.25 11.22
C THR A 64 -1.79 -8.97 12.70
N CYS A 65 -1.57 -7.73 13.14
CA CYS A 65 -1.62 -7.33 14.54
C CYS A 65 -2.82 -6.46 14.88
N GLU A 66 -3.45 -5.77 13.91
CA GLU A 66 -4.55 -4.82 14.13
C GLU A 66 -4.24 -3.79 15.24
N SER A 67 -2.96 -3.38 15.28
CA SER A 67 -2.39 -2.60 16.38
C SER A 67 -2.40 -1.09 16.15
N ILE A 68 -2.89 -0.62 14.99
CA ILE A 68 -2.89 0.78 14.59
C ILE A 68 -4.34 1.26 14.59
N ASP A 69 -4.61 2.36 15.28
CA ASP A 69 -5.95 2.95 15.29
C ASP A 69 -6.26 3.69 13.98
N ASN A 70 -7.56 3.83 13.71
CA ASN A 70 -8.05 4.45 12.47
C ASN A 70 -7.54 5.89 12.30
N LYS A 71 -7.33 6.66 13.38
CA LYS A 71 -6.89 8.06 13.27
C LYS A 71 -5.47 8.16 12.74
N HIS A 72 -4.57 7.25 13.15
CA HIS A 72 -3.22 7.21 12.58
C HIS A 72 -3.23 6.82 11.10
N LEU A 73 -4.09 5.88 10.71
CA LEU A 73 -4.26 5.51 9.30
C LEU A 73 -4.83 6.68 8.49
N ASP A 74 -5.82 7.39 9.01
CA ASP A 74 -6.39 8.60 8.39
C ASP A 74 -5.32 9.68 8.19
N LEU A 75 -4.49 9.95 9.21
CA LEU A 75 -3.37 10.90 9.12
C LEU A 75 -2.36 10.51 8.04
N LEU A 76 -2.07 9.23 7.88
CA LEU A 76 -1.18 8.74 6.82
C LEU A 76 -1.80 8.95 5.44
N VAL A 77 -3.07 8.61 5.26
CA VAL A 77 -3.78 8.83 3.98
C VAL A 77 -3.83 10.31 3.64
N ASP A 78 -4.15 11.15 4.62
CA ASP A 78 -4.19 12.59 4.40
C ASP A 78 -2.82 13.15 4.04
N THR A 79 -1.77 12.72 4.73
CA THR A 79 -0.40 13.20 4.49
C THR A 79 0.16 12.77 3.13
N TYR A 80 -0.08 11.52 2.72
CA TYR A 80 0.61 10.93 1.57
C TYR A 80 -0.23 10.86 0.29
N VAL A 81 -1.56 10.86 0.40
CA VAL A 81 -2.46 10.73 -0.75
C VAL A 81 -3.35 11.96 -0.91
N ASN A 82 -4.03 12.43 0.14
CA ASN A 82 -4.99 13.53 -0.01
C ASN A 82 -4.33 14.92 -0.07
N ASP A 83 -3.17 15.11 0.57
CA ASP A 83 -2.37 16.33 0.42
C ASP A 83 -1.86 16.49 -1.01
N GLU A 84 -2.22 17.60 -1.64
CA GLU A 84 -1.96 17.81 -3.07
C GLU A 84 -0.47 17.96 -3.36
N ILE A 85 0.28 18.58 -2.44
CA ILE A 85 1.71 18.83 -2.60
C ILE A 85 2.47 17.50 -2.53
N MET A 86 2.14 16.67 -1.55
CA MET A 86 2.76 15.36 -1.38
C MET A 86 2.37 14.41 -2.51
N ARG A 87 1.10 14.40 -2.92
CA ARG A 87 0.62 13.64 -4.07
C ARG A 87 1.34 14.01 -5.35
N ALA A 88 1.48 15.31 -5.64
CA ALA A 88 2.20 15.79 -6.81
C ALA A 88 3.69 15.40 -6.76
N TRP A 89 4.33 15.46 -5.59
CA TRP A 89 5.72 15.06 -5.40
C TRP A 89 5.91 13.55 -5.63
N LEU A 90 5.07 12.70 -5.03
CA LEU A 90 5.11 11.25 -5.25
C LEU A 90 4.87 10.91 -6.72
N LYS A 91 3.83 11.47 -7.34
CA LYS A 91 3.52 11.23 -8.77
C LYS A 91 4.70 11.59 -9.67
N ARG A 92 5.36 12.72 -9.42
CA ARG A 92 6.52 13.18 -10.20
C ARG A 92 7.73 12.25 -10.06
N HIS A 93 7.99 11.76 -8.85
CA HIS A 93 9.23 11.02 -8.57
C HIS A 93 9.08 9.51 -8.63
N ASN A 94 7.90 8.96 -8.36
CA ASN A 94 7.57 7.55 -8.51
C ASN A 94 6.03 7.37 -8.51
N VAL A 95 5.42 7.32 -9.70
CA VAL A 95 3.96 7.14 -9.85
C VAL A 95 3.46 5.81 -9.26
N TYR A 96 4.27 4.75 -9.36
CA TYR A 96 3.95 3.43 -8.80
C TYR A 96 3.93 3.47 -7.26
N ALA A 97 4.73 4.34 -6.63
CA ALA A 97 4.72 4.48 -5.17
C ALA A 97 3.38 5.00 -4.65
N ILE A 98 2.82 6.03 -5.28
CA ILE A 98 1.53 6.56 -4.85
C ILE A 98 0.36 5.64 -5.20
N GLU A 99 0.44 4.91 -6.32
CA GLU A 99 -0.54 3.88 -6.67
C GLU A 99 -0.58 2.80 -5.59
N GLU A 100 0.59 2.23 -5.27
CA GLU A 100 0.72 1.18 -4.27
C GLU A 100 0.21 1.66 -2.91
N ILE A 101 0.62 2.85 -2.46
CA ILE A 101 0.17 3.44 -1.19
C ILE A 101 -1.35 3.54 -1.16
N SER A 102 -1.95 4.13 -2.20
CA SER A 102 -3.39 4.35 -2.28
C SER A 102 -4.15 3.03 -2.30
N ARG A 103 -3.68 2.06 -3.09
CA ARG A 103 -4.27 0.73 -3.21
C ARG A 103 -4.23 -0.02 -1.88
N ARG A 104 -3.13 0.05 -1.12
CA ARG A 104 -3.03 -0.60 0.21
C ARG A 104 -4.02 -0.05 1.23
N PHE A 105 -4.24 1.27 1.25
CA PHE A 105 -5.24 1.85 2.14
C PHE A 105 -6.68 1.47 1.72
N LEU A 106 -6.98 1.48 0.42
CA LEU A 106 -8.26 0.99 -0.08
C LEU A 106 -8.48 -0.49 0.27
N GLU A 107 -7.43 -1.30 0.19
CA GLU A 107 -7.46 -2.72 0.58
C GLU A 107 -7.70 -2.90 2.09
N LEU A 108 -7.08 -2.10 2.96
CA LEU A 108 -7.36 -2.14 4.41
C LEU A 108 -8.83 -1.83 4.69
N HIS A 109 -9.39 -0.83 4.02
CA HIS A 109 -10.81 -0.48 4.15
C HIS A 109 -11.71 -1.64 3.66
N GLN A 110 -11.42 -2.19 2.48
CA GLN A 110 -12.19 -3.31 1.92
C GLN A 110 -12.16 -4.57 2.80
N ARG A 111 -11.04 -4.80 3.50
CA ARG A 111 -10.86 -5.92 4.44
C ARG A 111 -11.38 -5.62 5.86
N GLU A 112 -12.04 -4.49 6.06
CA GLU A 112 -12.55 -4.03 7.36
C GLU A 112 -11.45 -3.90 8.44
N LYS A 113 -10.19 -3.71 8.03
CA LYS A 113 -9.03 -3.48 8.91
C LYS A 113 -8.78 -2.01 9.19
N TRP A 114 -9.52 -1.14 8.51
CA TRP A 114 -9.51 0.30 8.70
C TRP A 114 -10.91 0.85 8.47
N ASN A 115 -11.42 1.59 9.44
CA ASN A 115 -12.70 2.30 9.35
C ASN A 115 -12.43 3.81 9.32
N PRO A 116 -12.20 4.40 8.12
CA PRO A 116 -11.85 5.80 7.96
C PRO A 116 -13.00 6.76 8.25
N ASP A 117 -12.64 8.01 8.49
CA ASP A 117 -13.55 9.13 8.27
C ASP A 117 -14.05 9.15 6.80
N GLU A 118 -15.34 9.44 6.60
CA GLU A 118 -15.97 9.43 5.28
C GLU A 118 -15.29 10.39 4.29
N ASP A 119 -14.85 11.57 4.75
CA ASP A 119 -14.19 12.56 3.91
C ASP A 119 -12.79 12.10 3.48
N VAL A 120 -12.06 11.43 4.37
CA VAL A 120 -10.74 10.86 4.08
C VAL A 120 -10.86 9.79 3.01
N LEU A 121 -11.81 8.86 3.17
CA LEU A 121 -12.07 7.80 2.20
C LEU A 121 -12.53 8.33 0.85
N LYS A 122 -13.40 9.33 0.85
CA LYS A 122 -13.90 9.96 -0.39
C LYS A 122 -12.77 10.62 -1.17
N LYS A 123 -11.88 11.35 -0.50
CA LYS A 123 -10.70 11.97 -1.12
C LYS A 123 -9.69 10.93 -1.61
N LEU A 124 -9.49 9.84 -0.86
CA LEU A 124 -8.63 8.73 -1.26
C LEU A 124 -9.14 8.08 -2.55
N LYS A 125 -10.42 7.71 -2.60
CA LYS A 125 -11.06 7.12 -3.81
C LYS A 125 -10.94 8.05 -5.02
N LYS A 126 -11.20 9.35 -4.83
CA LYS A 126 -11.07 10.35 -5.89
C LYS A 126 -9.63 10.47 -6.39
N SER A 127 -8.66 10.49 -5.47
CA SER A 127 -7.23 10.60 -5.81
C SER A 127 -6.73 9.37 -6.56
N TYR A 128 -7.18 8.18 -6.14
CA TYR A 128 -6.86 6.92 -6.79
C TYR A 128 -7.44 6.83 -8.21
N LEU A 129 -8.70 7.22 -8.41
CA LEU A 129 -9.32 7.24 -9.74
C LEU A 129 -8.58 8.18 -10.72
N ASN A 130 -8.19 9.37 -10.25
CA ASN A 130 -7.41 10.30 -11.06
C ASN A 130 -6.05 9.71 -11.43
N LEU A 131 -5.42 9.00 -10.49
CA LEU A 131 -4.12 8.36 -10.69
C LEU A 131 -4.19 7.21 -11.70
N GLU A 132 -5.23 6.39 -11.66
CA GLU A 132 -5.45 5.33 -12.68
C GLU A 132 -5.54 5.95 -14.07
N GLY A 133 -6.32 7.02 -14.25
CA GLY A 133 -6.40 7.73 -15.53
C GLY A 133 -5.05 8.32 -15.98
N ASP A 134 -4.24 8.82 -15.04
CA ASP A 134 -2.88 9.28 -15.34
C ASP A 134 -1.95 8.13 -15.79
N MET A 135 -2.07 6.96 -15.16
CA MET A 135 -1.25 5.79 -15.46
C MET A 135 -1.66 5.11 -16.77
N GLU A 136 -2.94 5.07 -17.10
CA GLU A 136 -3.43 4.63 -18.41
C GLU A 136 -2.82 5.48 -19.52
N GLY A 137 -2.81 6.81 -19.36
CA GLY A 137 -2.15 7.71 -20.31
C GLY A 137 -0.64 7.48 -20.43
N ILE A 138 0.03 7.05 -19.35
CA ILE A 138 1.45 6.65 -19.40
C ILE A 138 1.62 5.32 -20.15
N SER A 139 0.75 4.34 -19.87
CA SER A 139 0.75 3.02 -20.50
C SER A 139 0.53 3.12 -22.02
N ASP A 140 -0.43 3.94 -22.46
CA ASP A 140 -0.72 4.15 -23.89
C ASP A 140 0.47 4.77 -24.64
N ASN A 141 1.26 5.61 -23.96
CA ASN A 141 2.46 6.23 -24.52
C ASN A 141 3.69 5.31 -24.48
N LEU A 142 3.68 4.25 -23.68
CA LEU A 142 4.76 3.28 -23.54
C LEU A 142 4.44 2.00 -24.32
N LYS A 143 4.71 1.99 -25.63
CA LYS A 143 4.76 0.76 -26.44
C LYS A 143 6.01 -0.09 -26.13
N GLY A 144 6.08 -0.65 -24.93
CA GLY A 144 7.12 -1.60 -24.53
C GLY A 144 6.60 -2.56 -23.48
N ASP A 145 7.21 -3.75 -23.38
CA ASP A 145 6.77 -4.83 -22.50
C ASP A 145 6.91 -4.44 -21.02
N ILE A 146 5.86 -3.81 -20.49
CA ILE A 146 5.71 -3.60 -19.05
C ILE A 146 5.25 -4.93 -18.47
N GLN A 147 6.08 -5.51 -17.59
CA GLN A 147 5.72 -6.67 -16.78
C GLN A 147 4.76 -6.26 -15.64
N GLY A 148 3.65 -5.61 -15.99
CA GLY A 148 2.47 -5.59 -15.14
C GLY A 148 1.81 -6.94 -15.31
N GLY A 149 1.50 -7.64 -14.22
CA GLY A 149 0.86 -8.95 -14.30
C GLY A 149 -0.43 -8.86 -15.11
N ASN A 150 -0.39 -9.31 -16.36
CA ASN A 150 -1.58 -9.45 -17.17
C ASN A 150 -2.42 -10.57 -16.54
N VAL A 151 -3.58 -10.24 -15.98
CA VAL A 151 -4.56 -11.26 -15.62
C VAL A 151 -5.29 -11.64 -16.90
N GLU A 152 -4.70 -12.56 -17.66
CA GLU A 152 -5.34 -13.14 -18.82
C GLU A 152 -6.47 -14.05 -18.32
N ILE A 153 -7.73 -13.64 -18.50
CA ILE A 153 -8.89 -14.47 -18.17
C ILE A 153 -8.99 -15.57 -19.22
N VAL A 154 -8.27 -16.66 -18.99
CA VAL A 154 -8.32 -17.85 -19.84
C VAL A 154 -9.56 -18.66 -19.47
N THR A 155 -10.55 -18.69 -20.36
CA THR A 155 -11.72 -19.55 -20.22
C THR A 155 -11.43 -20.95 -20.77
N TYR A 156 -12.22 -21.96 -20.37
CA TYR A 156 -12.08 -23.36 -20.82
C TYR A 156 -12.05 -23.53 -22.35
N LYS A 157 -12.58 -22.55 -23.09
CA LYS A 157 -12.54 -22.51 -24.57
C LYS A 157 -11.17 -22.15 -25.15
N ASN A 158 -10.31 -21.49 -24.37
CA ASN A 158 -9.02 -20.95 -24.79
C ASN A 158 -7.86 -21.94 -24.59
N ILE A 159 -8.11 -23.12 -23.99
CA ILE A 159 -7.09 -24.14 -23.73
C ILE A 159 -7.47 -25.45 -24.44
N GLU A 160 -6.86 -25.71 -25.60
CA GLU A 160 -7.07 -26.97 -26.36
C GLU A 160 -6.80 -28.22 -25.53
N ASN A 161 -5.82 -28.17 -24.63
CA ASN A 161 -5.46 -29.29 -23.77
C ASN A 161 -6.53 -29.63 -22.71
N TRP A 162 -7.36 -28.67 -22.30
CA TRP A 162 -8.45 -28.91 -21.36
C TRP A 162 -9.65 -29.50 -22.06
N LYS A 163 -9.86 -29.14 -23.32
CA LYS A 163 -10.88 -29.74 -24.20
C LYS A 163 -10.66 -31.25 -24.37
N LYS A 164 -9.41 -31.69 -24.54
CA LYS A 164 -9.04 -33.12 -24.56
C LYS A 164 -9.29 -33.82 -23.22
N LYS A 165 -8.91 -33.20 -22.10
CA LYS A 165 -9.16 -33.81 -20.77
C LYS A 165 -10.64 -33.87 -20.39
N LEU A 166 -11.46 -32.96 -20.90
CA LEU A 166 -12.92 -32.97 -20.71
C LEU A 166 -13.59 -34.02 -21.58
N SER A 167 -13.16 -34.21 -22.84
CA SER A 167 -13.69 -35.31 -23.67
C SER A 167 -13.38 -36.67 -23.08
N ASP A 168 -12.19 -36.84 -22.48
CA ASP A 168 -11.83 -38.09 -21.79
C ASP A 168 -12.70 -38.35 -20.53
N PHE A 169 -13.35 -37.31 -19.98
CA PHE A 169 -14.22 -37.41 -18.80
C PHE A 169 -15.68 -37.74 -19.19
N ASP A 170 -16.15 -37.23 -20.33
CA ASP A 170 -17.48 -37.53 -20.88
C ASP A 170 -17.56 -38.98 -21.40
N ASP A 171 -16.43 -39.62 -21.70
CA ASP A 171 -16.38 -41.05 -22.09
C ASP A 171 -16.47 -42.01 -20.88
N ILE A 172 -16.43 -41.49 -19.65
CA ILE A 172 -16.43 -42.28 -18.41
C ILE A 172 -17.82 -42.30 -17.74
N PHE A 173 -18.76 -41.45 -18.16
CA PHE A 173 -20.13 -41.37 -17.60
C PHE A 173 -21.23 -41.41 -18.66
#